data_AF-A0A5D6W444-F1
#
_entry.id   AF-A0A5D6W444-F1
#
_cell.length_a   1.000
_cell.length_b   1.000
_cell.length_c   1.000
_cell.angle_alpha   90.00
_cell.angle_beta   90.00
_cell.angle_gamma   90.00
#
_symmetry.space_group_name_H-M   'P 1'
#
loop_
_entity.id
_entity.type
_entity.pdbx_description
1 polymer ?
#
loop_
_entity_poly.entity_id
_entity_poly.type
_entity_poly.pdbx_seq_one_letter_code
_entity_poly.pdbx_strand_id
1 'polypeptide(L)' 'MTEQEIEKLVREKLNDAYQSEEHPKKFFITENGRGVTDGGDLYNALLNDMMRVTEKALTEILKEALKK' A
#
# COMPACT_ATOMS: atom_id res chain seq x y z
N MET A 1 -12.92 -2.56 -20.68
CA MET A 1 -11.57 -2.15 -20.24
C MET A 1 -10.58 -3.24 -20.59
N THR A 2 -9.40 -2.87 -21.04
CA THR A 2 -8.28 -3.80 -21.21
C THR A 2 -7.67 -4.15 -19.85
N GLU A 3 -6.89 -5.23 -19.76
CA GLU A 3 -6.18 -5.58 -18.52
C GLU A 3 -5.24 -4.45 -18.05
N GLN A 4 -4.59 -3.77 -18.99
CA GLN A 4 -3.71 -2.63 -18.71
C GLN A 4 -4.47 -1.43 -18.14
N GLU A 5 -5.70 -1.19 -18.62
CA GLU A 5 -6.57 -0.14 -18.07
C GLU A 5 -7.04 -0.48 -16.66
N ILE A 6 -7.29 -1.76 -16.36
CA ILE A 6 -7.67 -2.21 -15.00
C ILE A 6 -6.51 -2.01 -14.02
N GLU A 7 -5.31 -2.44 -14.38
CA GLU A 7 -4.10 -2.26 -13.55
C GLU A 7 -3.82 -0.79 -13.28
N LYS A 8 -3.90 0.05 -14.32
CA LYS A 8 -3.74 1.49 -14.17
C LYS A 8 -4.79 2.09 -13.23
N LEU A 9 -6.07 1.73 -13.39
CA LEU A 9 -7.15 2.21 -12.55
C LEU A 9 -6.95 1.85 -11.08
N VAL A 10 -6.61 0.59 -10.79
CA VAL A 10 -6.39 0.13 -9.41
C VAL A 10 -5.21 0.86 -8.78
N ARG A 11 -4.10 1.02 -9.52
CA ARG A 11 -2.93 1.77 -9.05
C ARG A 11 -3.26 3.21 -8.72
N GLU A 12 -3.94 3.92 -9.64
CA GLU A 12 -4.35 5.31 -9.44
C GLU A 12 -5.25 5.44 -8.21
N LYS A 13 -6.25 4.57 -8.07
CA LYS A 13 -7.17 4.63 -6.92
C LYS A 13 -6.51 4.32 -5.59
N LEU A 14 -5.60 3.34 -5.54
CA LEU A 14 -4.83 3.07 -4.33
C LEU A 14 -3.91 4.22 -3.96
N ASN A 15 -3.25 4.84 -4.94
CA ASN A 15 -2.38 5.98 -4.71
C ASN A 15 -3.17 7.22 -4.26
N ASP A 16 -4.30 7.51 -4.91
CA ASP A 16 -5.18 8.62 -4.52
C ASP A 16 -5.67 8.44 -3.08
N ALA A 17 -6.12 7.24 -2.71
CA ALA A 17 -6.57 6.93 -1.37
C ALA A 17 -5.45 7.09 -0.34
N TYR A 18 -4.24 6.59 -0.65
CA TYR A 18 -3.07 6.74 0.21
C TYR A 18 -2.74 8.22 0.43
N GLN A 19 -2.69 9.05 -0.62
CA GLN A 19 -2.35 10.46 -0.52
C GLN A 19 -3.47 11.34 0.09
N SER A 20 -4.70 10.83 0.19
CA SER A 20 -5.84 11.59 0.72
C SER A 20 -5.86 11.72 2.25
N GLU A 21 -5.01 10.96 2.94
CA GLU A 21 -5.01 10.85 4.41
C GLU A 21 -3.70 11.38 5.02
N GLU A 22 -3.77 11.92 6.23
CA GLU A 22 -2.57 12.24 7.00
C GLU A 22 -1.98 10.96 7.59
N HIS A 23 -0.72 10.65 7.27
CA HIS A 23 -0.07 9.44 7.77
C HIS A 23 0.53 9.62 9.16
N PRO A 24 0.41 8.61 10.05
CA PRO A 24 1.03 8.66 11.36
C PRO A 24 2.55 8.72 11.25
N LYS A 25 3.18 9.37 12.24
CA LYS A 25 4.64 9.42 12.32
C LYS A 25 5.21 8.01 12.54
N LYS A 26 6.29 7.70 11.84
CA LYS A 26 6.89 6.36 11.72
C LYS A 26 8.00 6.17 12.77
N PHE A 27 7.62 6.05 14.04
CA PHE A 27 8.57 5.77 15.12
C PHE A 27 8.46 4.32 15.59
N PHE A 28 9.58 3.67 15.85
CA PHE A 28 9.62 2.34 16.46
C PHE A 28 10.12 2.44 17.89
N ILE A 29 9.50 1.67 18.79
CA ILE A 29 9.99 1.52 20.16
C ILE A 29 11.26 0.65 20.11
N THR A 30 12.30 1.07 20.81
CA THR A 30 13.52 0.26 20.95
C THR A 30 13.23 -1.07 21.64
N GLU A 31 14.03 -2.11 21.39
CA GLU A 31 13.80 -3.45 21.97
C GLU A 31 13.69 -3.46 23.51
N ASN A 32 14.39 -2.54 24.18
CA ASN A 32 14.35 -2.38 25.63
C ASN A 32 13.19 -1.51 26.15
N GLY A 33 12.30 -1.03 25.27
CA GLY A 33 11.11 -0.24 25.61
C GLY A 33 11.38 1.18 26.10
N ARG A 34 12.63 1.67 26.04
CA ARG A 34 13.07 2.91 26.70
C ARG A 34 13.38 4.06 25.76
N GLY A 35 13.24 3.87 24.45
CA GLY A 35 13.53 4.90 23.46
C GLY A 35 12.71 4.72 22.18
N VAL A 36 12.88 5.68 21.28
CA VAL A 36 12.41 5.61 19.91
C VAL A 36 13.62 5.53 18.99
N THR A 37 13.58 4.65 18.00
CA THR A 37 14.54 4.65 16.89
C THR A 37 13.87 5.10 15.61
N ASP A 38 14.64 5.74 14.74
CA ASP A 38 14.21 5.99 13.37
C ASP A 38 14.23 4.67 12.61
N GLY A 39 13.04 4.07 12.46
CA GLY A 39 12.83 2.90 11.60
C GLY A 39 12.09 3.26 10.32
N GLY A 40 12.13 4.54 9.92
CA GLY A 40 11.41 5.05 8.76
C GLY A 40 11.62 4.20 7.51
N ASP A 41 12.86 3.76 7.27
CA ASP A 41 13.21 2.91 6.13
C ASP A 41 12.53 1.55 6.16
N LEU A 42 12.53 0.86 7.32
CA LEU A 42 11.87 -0.45 7.46
C LEU A 42 10.34 -0.30 7.33
N TYR A 43 9.76 0.72 7.93
CA TYR A 43 8.33 1.01 7.77
C TYR A 43 7.99 1.25 6.30
N ASN A 44 8.79 2.07 5.61
CA ASN A 44 8.56 2.38 4.20
C ASN A 44 8.67 1.12 3.33
N ALA A 45 9.65 0.26 3.60
CA ALA A 45 9.78 -1.01 2.90
C ALA A 45 8.56 -1.92 3.11
N LEU A 46 8.09 -2.07 4.35
CA LEU A 46 6.90 -2.85 4.68
C LEU A 46 5.65 -2.28 4.02
N LEU A 47 5.44 -0.96 4.14
CA LEU A 47 4.31 -0.27 3.54
C LEU A 47 4.27 -0.47 2.03
N ASN A 48 5.41 -0.31 1.35
CA ASN A 48 5.52 -0.50 -0.09
C ASN A 48 5.16 -1.93 -0.51
N ASP A 49 5.60 -2.94 0.25
CA ASP A 49 5.25 -4.34 -0.04
C ASP A 49 3.75 -4.60 0.16
N MET A 50 3.18 -4.05 1.23
CA MET A 50 1.74 -4.15 1.53
C MET A 50 0.88 -3.50 0.42
N MET A 51 1.29 -2.32 -0.05
CA MET A 51 0.64 -1.62 -1.17
C MET A 51 0.69 -2.46 -2.45
N ARG A 52 1.84 -3.06 -2.75
CA ARG A 52 2.03 -3.91 -3.95
C ARG A 52 1.16 -5.17 -3.90
N VAL A 53 1.08 -5.84 -2.75
CA VAL A 53 0.22 -7.03 -2.58
C VAL A 53 -1.25 -6.65 -2.74
N THR A 54 -1.65 -5.52 -2.17
CA THR A 54 -3.03 -5.00 -2.26
C THR A 54 -3.39 -4.64 -3.70
N GLU A 55 -2.53 -3.94 -4.44
CA GLU A 55 -2.72 -3.61 -5.86
C GLU A 55 -2.94 -4.88 -6.69
N LYS A 56 -2.11 -5.90 -6.48
CA LYS A 56 -2.23 -7.18 -7.19
C LYS A 56 -3.55 -7.88 -6.87
N ALA A 57 -3.91 -7.99 -5.59
CA ALA A 57 -5.14 -8.67 -5.18
C ALA A 57 -6.39 -7.97 -5.74
N LEU A 58 -6.47 -6.64 -5.62
CA LEU A 58 -7.60 -5.86 -6.13
C LEU A 58 -7.71 -5.91 -7.65
N THR A 59 -6.59 -5.90 -8.36
CA THR A 59 -6.54 -6.07 -9.81
C THR A 59 -7.16 -7.39 -10.23
N GLU A 60 -6.75 -8.50 -9.60
CA GLU A 60 -7.25 -9.84 -9.95
C GLU A 60 -8.75 -9.99 -9.62
N ILE A 61 -9.20 -9.46 -8.48
CA ILE A 61 -10.62 -9.43 -8.10
C ILE A 61 -11.43 -8.66 -9.15
N LEU A 62 -10.95 -7.50 -9.60
CA LEU A 62 -11.66 -6.69 -10.58
C LEU A 62 -11.68 -7.34 -11.97
N LYS A 63 -10.56 -7.96 -12.38
CA LYS A 63 -10.48 -8.77 -13.61
C LYS A 63 -11.49 -9.92 -13.58
N GLU A 64 -11.65 -10.60 -12.44
CA GLU A 64 -12.65 -11.66 -12.29
C GLU A 64 -14.09 -11.13 -12.30
N ALA A 65 -14.36 -10.02 -11.60
CA ALA A 65 -15.68 -9.42 -11.55
C ALA A 65 -16.19 -8.94 -12.92
N LEU A 66 -15.29 -8.43 -13.77
CA LEU A 66 -15.60 -7.92 -15.11
C LEU A 66 -15.70 -9.01 -16.19
N LYS A 67 -15.40 -10.28 -15.87
CA LYS A 67 -15.62 -11.44 -16.76
C LYS A 67 -17.08 -11.94 -16.74
N LYS A 68 -17.91 -11.40 -15.84
CA LYS A 68 -19.36 -11.63 -15.81
C LYS A 68 -20.06 -10.81 -16.88
#